data_AF-A0A8H3YH23-F1
#
_entry.id   AF-A0A8H3YH23-F1
#
_cell.length_a   1.000
_cell.length_b   1.000
_cell.length_c   1.000
_cell.angle_alpha   90.00
_cell.angle_beta   90.00
_cell.angle_gamma   90.00
#
_symmetry.space_group_name_H-M   'P 1'
#
loop_
_entity.id
_entity.type
_entity.pdbx_description
1 polymer ?
#
loop_
_entity_poly.entity_id
_entity_poly.type
_entity_poly.pdbx_seq_one_letter_code
_entity_poly.pdbx_strand_id
1 'polypeptide(L)'
;MLKAGTVMKDLSVLKDKPDPVALADEDYPEWLWALTDEYVAAQTRATGTAAAAGGEAGFDMKAEKKKLRSKNRAEIKSRNFLRTT
;
A
#
# COMPACT_ATOMS: atom_id res chain seq x y z
N MET A 1 -17.86 6.12 -12.24
CA MET A 1 -17.38 5.21 -13.30
C MET A 1 -16.72 6.06 -14.36
N LEU A 2 -15.50 5.69 -14.77
CA LEU A 2 -14.79 6.37 -15.85
C LEU A 2 -15.62 6.19 -17.13
N LYS A 3 -15.96 7.26 -17.83
CA LYS A 3 -16.75 7.16 -19.07
C LYS A 3 -15.81 6.99 -20.26
N ALA A 4 -16.18 6.16 -21.24
CA ALA A 4 -15.53 6.14 -22.54
C ALA A 4 -15.40 7.57 -23.11
N GLY A 5 -14.24 7.91 -23.65
CA GLY A 5 -13.91 9.26 -24.12
C GLY A 5 -13.28 10.18 -23.08
N THR A 6 -13.12 9.75 -21.83
CA THR A 6 -12.43 10.55 -20.80
C THR A 6 -10.92 10.61 -21.07
N VAL A 7 -10.37 11.81 -21.23
CA VAL A 7 -8.91 12.02 -21.42
C VAL A 7 -8.17 11.87 -20.08
N MET A 8 -7.20 10.96 -20.03
CA MET A 8 -6.36 10.73 -18.85
C MET A 8 -5.17 11.70 -18.86
N LYS A 9 -5.36 12.85 -18.22
CA LYS A 9 -4.35 13.92 -18.16
C LYS A 9 -3.06 13.45 -17.51
N ASP A 10 -1.94 13.98 -17.99
CA ASP A 10 -0.60 13.82 -17.42
C ASP A 10 -0.06 12.37 -17.45
N LEU A 11 -0.58 11.53 -18.36
CA LEU A 11 -0.10 10.15 -18.53
C LEU A 11 0.91 10.02 -19.67
N SER A 12 0.84 10.90 -20.67
CA SER A 12 1.81 10.90 -21.76
C SER A 12 3.16 11.46 -21.32
N VAL A 13 4.19 10.62 -21.39
CA VAL A 13 5.59 11.01 -21.14
C VAL A 13 6.26 11.51 -22.43
N LEU A 14 5.69 11.18 -23.59
CA LEU A 14 6.23 11.54 -24.90
C LEU A 14 5.59 12.84 -25.37
N LYS A 15 6.41 13.83 -25.71
CA LYS A 15 5.95 15.16 -26.15
C LYS A 15 5.06 15.13 -27.39
N ASP A 16 5.30 14.17 -28.28
CA ASP A 16 4.59 14.04 -29.55
C ASP A 16 3.35 13.15 -29.47
N LYS A 17 3.09 12.52 -28.30
CA LYS A 17 1.92 11.67 -28.12
C LYS A 17 0.91 12.36 -27.21
N PRO A 18 -0.37 12.46 -27.61
CA PRO A 18 -1.40 12.98 -26.75
C PRO A 18 -1.64 12.03 -25.57
N ASP A 19 -2.26 12.57 -24.52
CA ASP A 19 -2.75 11.77 -23.41
C ASP A 19 -3.77 10.72 -23.89
N PRO A 20 -3.71 9.49 -23.33
CA PRO A 20 -4.60 8.43 -23.73
C PRO A 20 -6.05 8.75 -23.33
N VAL A 21 -6.96 8.29 -24.17
CA VAL A 21 -8.40 8.43 -23.99
C VAL A 21 -8.97 7.09 -23.56
N ALA A 22 -9.80 7.11 -22.52
CA ALA A 22 -10.48 5.92 -22.03
C ALA A 22 -11.39 5.30 -23.10
N LEU A 23 -11.30 3.99 -23.27
CA LEU A 23 -12.16 3.20 -24.14
C LEU A 23 -13.44 2.76 -23.39
N ALA A 24 -14.32 2.03 -24.07
CA ALA A 24 -15.43 1.35 -23.39
C ALA A 24 -14.92 0.17 -22.55
N ASP A 25 -15.66 -0.21 -21.52
CA ASP A 25 -15.25 -1.30 -20.61
C ASP A 25 -15.05 -2.64 -21.34
N GLU A 26 -15.80 -2.88 -22.42
CA GLU A 26 -15.72 -4.09 -23.26
C GLU A 26 -14.46 -4.16 -24.13
N ASP A 27 -13.86 -3.02 -24.45
CA ASP A 27 -12.62 -2.96 -25.24
C ASP A 27 -11.38 -3.28 -24.39
N TYR A 28 -11.53 -3.28 -23.06
CA TYR A 28 -10.45 -3.66 -22.16
C TYR A 28 -10.42 -5.17 -21.95
N PRO A 29 -9.22 -5.78 -21.86
CA PRO A 29 -9.11 -7.20 -21.56
C PRO A 29 -9.69 -7.56 -20.18
N GLU A 30 -10.32 -8.74 -20.10
CA GLU A 30 -10.92 -9.30 -18.87
C GLU A 30 -9.99 -9.32 -17.66
N TRP A 31 -8.69 -9.52 -17.87
CA TRP A 31 -7.72 -9.58 -16.78
C TRP A 31 -7.68 -8.29 -15.95
N LEU A 32 -8.04 -7.13 -16.52
CA LEU A 32 -8.03 -5.85 -15.81
C LEU A 32 -8.97 -5.86 -14.59
N TRP A 33 -10.12 -6.52 -14.71
CA TRP A 33 -11.12 -6.57 -13.66
C TRP A 33 -10.75 -7.57 -12.56
N ALA A 34 -10.11 -8.68 -12.93
CA ALA A 34 -9.60 -9.67 -11.98
C ALA A 34 -8.60 -9.09 -10.97
N LEU A 35 -7.79 -8.09 -11.36
CA LEU A 35 -6.86 -7.41 -10.43
C LEU A 35 -7.59 -6.70 -9.29
N THR A 36 -8.80 -6.20 -9.55
CA THR A 36 -9.57 -5.45 -8.55
C THR A 36 -10.03 -6.38 -7.43
N ASP A 37 -10.47 -7.59 -7.79
CA ASP A 37 -10.90 -8.61 -6.84
C ASP A 37 -9.75 -9.08 -5.95
N GLU A 38 -8.56 -9.28 -6.52
CA GLU A 38 -7.36 -9.61 -5.77
C GLU A 38 -6.96 -8.50 -4.81
N TYR A 39 -7.01 -7.24 -5.26
CA TYR A 39 -6.70 -6.08 -4.44
C TYR A 39 -7.69 -5.92 -3.29
N VAL A 40 -8.99 -6.07 -3.53
CA VAL A 40 -10.02 -6.02 -2.49
C VAL A 40 -9.85 -7.19 -1.51
N ALA A 41 -9.56 -8.40 -1.98
CA ALA A 41 -9.28 -9.56 -1.13
C ALA A 41 -8.00 -9.37 -0.28
N ALA A 42 -6.95 -8.77 -0.85
CA ALA A 42 -5.74 -8.43 -0.13
C ALA A 42 -5.99 -7.32 0.91
N GLN A 43 -6.74 -6.29 0.54
CA GLN A 43 -7.06 -5.16 1.40
C GLN A 43 -7.97 -5.60 2.57
N THR A 44 -9.01 -6.39 2.33
CA THR A 44 -9.88 -6.94 3.38
C THR A 44 -9.12 -7.83 4.37
N ARG A 45 -8.17 -8.64 3.89
CA ARG A 45 -7.25 -9.40 4.75
C ARG A 45 -6.31 -8.49 5.55
N ALA A 46 -5.84 -7.40 4.96
CA ALA A 46 -4.90 -6.47 5.60
C ALA A 46 -5.58 -5.51 6.59
N THR A 47 -6.82 -5.08 6.35
CA THR A 47 -7.57 -4.19 7.25
C THR A 47 -8.39 -4.93 8.30
N GLY A 48 -8.49 -6.26 8.24
CA GLY A 48 -9.17 -7.06 9.26
C GLY A 48 -10.67 -6.74 9.40
N THR A 49 -11.26 -6.06 8.41
CA THR A 49 -12.69 -5.75 8.37
C THR A 49 -13.41 -6.80 7.53
N ALA A 50 -13.21 -8.07 7.86
CA ALA A 50 -14.18 -9.09 7.53
C ALA A 50 -15.22 -9.07 8.65
N ALA A 51 -16.48 -8.87 8.29
CA ALA A 51 -17.61 -9.01 9.19
C ALA A 51 -17.61 -10.43 9.80
N ALA A 52 -17.03 -10.59 10.98
CA ALA A 52 -17.09 -11.81 11.76
C ALA A 52 -16.93 -11.47 13.24
N ALA A 53 -17.90 -11.90 14.02
CA ALA A 53 -17.94 -11.84 15.46
C ALA A 53 -16.72 -12.55 16.10
N GLY A 54 -16.25 -12.02 17.23
CA GLY A 54 -15.31 -12.70 18.13
C GLY A 54 -14.02 -11.93 18.36
N GLY A 55 -13.80 -11.52 19.62
CA GLY A 55 -12.69 -10.65 20.02
C GLY A 55 -11.31 -11.29 20.00
N GLU A 56 -10.29 -10.45 19.99
CA GLU A 56 -9.35 -10.23 21.11
C GLU A 56 -8.51 -8.99 20.78
N ALA A 57 -8.27 -8.14 21.78
CA ALA A 57 -7.47 -6.93 21.65
C ALA A 57 -5.98 -7.31 21.43
N GLY A 58 -5.64 -7.60 20.18
CA GLY A 58 -4.29 -7.97 19.75
C GLY A 58 -3.28 -6.86 20.03
N PHE A 59 -2.33 -7.17 20.90
CA PHE A 59 -1.13 -6.43 21.27
C PHE A 59 -0.64 -5.42 20.19
N ASP A 60 -0.49 -4.14 20.57
CA ASP A 60 -0.07 -3.07 19.65
C ASP A 60 1.39 -3.23 19.21
N MET A 61 1.57 -4.02 18.14
CA MET A 61 2.81 -4.30 17.43
C MET A 61 3.64 -3.03 17.14
N LYS A 62 2.99 -1.87 16.93
CA LYS A 62 3.69 -0.61 16.64
C LYS A 62 4.38 -0.05 17.89
N ALA A 63 3.71 -0.10 19.04
CA ALA A 63 4.26 0.36 20.31
C ALA A 63 5.47 -0.49 20.73
N GLU A 64 5.40 -1.80 20.53
CA GLU A 64 6.51 -2.70 20.85
C GLU A 64 7.70 -2.51 19.90
N LYS A 65 7.45 -2.38 18.59
CA LYS A 65 8.51 -2.08 17.61
C LYS A 65 9.22 -0.76 17.92
N LYS A 66 8.50 0.26 18.40
CA LYS A 66 9.08 1.54 18.86
C LYS A 66 9.98 1.34 20.07
N LYS A 67 9.55 0.54 21.05
CA LYS A 67 10.34 0.21 22.26
C LYS A 67 11.63 -0.53 21.89
N LEU A 68 11.56 -1.51 20.98
CA LEU A 68 12.73 -2.26 20.53
C LEU A 68 13.75 -1.37 19.81
N ARG A 69 13.29 -0.48 18.91
CA ARG A 69 14.16 0.50 18.22
C ARG A 69 14.85 1.45 19.19
N SER A 70 14.15 1.89 20.24
CA SER A 70 14.72 2.76 21.27
C SER A 70 15.84 2.05 22.06
N LYS A 71 15.59 0.79 22.48
CA LYS A 71 16.60 -0.04 23.17
C LYS A 71 17.85 -0.26 22.30
N ASN A 72 17.68 -0.67 21.05
CA ASN A 72 18.80 -0.88 20.12
C ASN A 72 19.63 0.41 19.92
N ARG A 73 18.98 1.58 19.84
CA ARG A 73 19.69 2.86 19.73
C ARG A 73 20.48 3.20 21.00
N ALA A 74 19.95 2.90 22.18
CA ALA A 74 20.65 3.14 23.45
C ALA A 74 21.88 2.23 23.59
N GLU A 75 21.75 0.96 23.21
CA GLU A 75 22.83 -0.03 23.26
C GLU A 75 23.96 0.28 22.27
N ILE A 76 23.62 0.72 21.05
CA ILE A 76 24.63 1.16 20.07
C ILE A 76 25.39 2.38 20.62
N LYS A 77 24.69 3.34 21.24
CA LYS A 77 25.32 4.53 21.82
C LYS A 77 26.24 4.19 22.99
N SER A 78 25.82 3.33 23.92
CA SER A 78 26.66 2.92 25.06
C SER A 78 27.89 2.14 24.60
N ARG A 79 27.73 1.24 23.64
CA ARG A 79 28.83 0.48 23.05
C ARG A 79 29.84 1.37 22.32
N ASN A 80 29.36 2.35 21.57
CA ASN A 80 30.25 3.31 20.89
C ASN A 80 30.98 4.18 21.92
N PHE A 81 30.29 4.68 22.94
CA PHE A 81 30.90 5.50 24.00
C PHE A 81 32.13 4.81 24.60
N LEU A 82 32.00 3.56 25.05
CA LEU A 82 33.10 2.77 25.62
C LEU A 82 34.22 2.42 24.63
N ARG A 83 33.97 2.54 23.32
CA ARG A 83 34.95 2.24 22.27
C ARG A 83 35.72 3.47 21.78
N THR A 84 35.28 4.68 22.15
CA THR A 84 35.87 5.94 21.64
C THR A 84 36.45 6.85 22.73
N THR A 85 36.34 6.45 24.00
CA THR A 85 37.06 7.03 25.15
C THR A 85 38.17 6.10 25.60
#